data_AF-A0A7C5EL15-F1
#
_entry.id   AF-A0A7C5EL15-F1
#
_cell.length_a   1.000
_cell.length_b   1.000
_cell.length_c   1.000
_cell.angle_alpha   90.00
_cell.angle_beta   90.00
_cell.angle_gamma   90.00
#
_symmetry.space_group_name_H-M   'P 1'
#
loop_
_entity.id
_entity.type
_entity.pdbx_description
1 polymer ?
#
loop_
_entity_poly.entity_id
_entity_poly.type
_entity_poly.pdbx_seq_one_letter_code
_entity_poly.pdbx_strand_id
1 'polypeptide(L)'
;AAGFRHRFTDEADLAHFLIAVGQLLRDFGSLEKSFSSCICPGDTTTFPAVRKWAAMLAPRGRSSLVPDADGGSAFKRLHLYLRWMLRKDDVDPGCWNCAPPSMLVMPLDTHMCQIPKSWRLTMRSSMDETMALEITGRFRDVRPDDPVRYDFVLTRFGINPGATVHWV
;
A
#
# COMPACT_ATOMS: atom_id res chain seq x y z
N ALA A 1 -32.28 -13.81 -10.94
CA ALA A 1 -31.40 -14.05 -9.78
C ALA A 1 -30.75 -12.73 -9.42
N ALA A 2 -30.64 -12.38 -8.14
CA ALA A 2 -29.84 -11.22 -7.72
C ALA A 2 -28.36 -11.59 -7.85
N GLY A 3 -27.59 -10.78 -8.58
CA GLY A 3 -26.15 -10.97 -8.80
C GLY A 3 -25.31 -10.88 -7.51
N PHE A 4 -24.02 -11.20 -7.59
CA PHE A 4 -23.12 -11.12 -6.44
C PHE A 4 -22.90 -9.66 -5.99
N ARG A 5 -22.96 -9.41 -4.67
CA ARG A 5 -22.57 -8.12 -4.08
C ARG A 5 -22.08 -8.29 -2.65
N HIS A 6 -20.93 -7.69 -2.33
CA HIS A 6 -20.40 -7.55 -0.98
C HIS A 6 -20.02 -6.10 -0.71
N ARG A 7 -20.77 -5.42 0.17
CA ARG A 7 -20.61 -3.98 0.46
C ARG A 7 -20.63 -3.14 -0.83
N PHE A 8 -19.47 -2.62 -1.22
CA PHE A 8 -19.28 -1.75 -2.38
C PHE A 8 -18.83 -2.52 -3.63
N THR A 9 -18.47 -3.79 -3.49
CA THR A 9 -18.00 -4.64 -4.59
C THR A 9 -19.18 -5.41 -5.16
N ASP A 10 -19.49 -5.20 -6.43
CA ASP A 10 -20.46 -5.98 -7.18
C ASP A 10 -19.78 -7.07 -8.03
N GLU A 11 -20.59 -7.89 -8.69
CA GLU A 11 -20.12 -8.97 -9.55
C GLU A 11 -19.26 -8.48 -10.72
N ALA A 12 -19.58 -7.32 -11.29
CA ALA A 12 -18.86 -6.78 -12.43
C ALA A 12 -17.48 -6.28 -12.01
N ASP A 13 -17.38 -5.57 -10.88
CA ASP A 13 -16.13 -5.09 -10.32
C ASP A 13 -15.19 -6.26 -9.97
N LEU A 14 -15.71 -7.29 -9.31
CA LEU A 14 -14.94 -8.50 -9.01
C LEU A 14 -14.49 -9.21 -10.29
N ALA A 15 -15.38 -9.40 -11.26
CA ALA A 15 -15.05 -10.05 -12.53
C ALA A 15 -13.97 -9.27 -13.30
N HIS A 16 -14.08 -7.94 -13.38
CA HIS A 16 -13.09 -7.11 -14.05
C HIS A 16 -11.71 -7.19 -13.37
N PHE A 17 -11.67 -7.15 -12.05
CA PHE A 17 -10.42 -7.30 -11.31
C PHE A 17 -9.76 -8.66 -11.58
N LEU A 18 -10.53 -9.76 -11.53
CA LEU A 18 -10.00 -11.11 -11.79
C LEU A 18 -9.56 -11.29 -13.25
N ILE A 19 -10.28 -10.70 -14.20
CA ILE A 19 -9.89 -10.70 -15.62
C ILE A 19 -8.56 -9.96 -15.81
N ALA A 20 -8.41 -8.78 -15.20
CA ALA A 20 -7.18 -7.99 -15.25
C ALA A 20 -6.00 -8.75 -14.63
N VAL A 21 -6.17 -9.33 -13.44
CA VAL A 21 -5.17 -10.21 -12.81
C VAL A 21 -4.80 -11.37 -13.75
N GLY A 22 -5.79 -12.03 -14.36
CA GLY A 22 -5.55 -13.11 -15.31
C GLY A 22 -4.78 -12.66 -16.56
N GLN A 23 -5.02 -11.45 -17.05
CA GLN A 23 -4.26 -10.86 -18.16
C GLN A 23 -2.81 -10.61 -17.74
N LEU A 24 -2.57 -9.99 -16.58
CA LEU A 24 -1.21 -9.78 -16.07
C LEU A 24 -0.43 -11.07 -15.88
N LEU A 25 -1.10 -12.13 -15.40
CA LEU A 25 -0.47 -13.45 -15.27
C LEU A 25 -0.08 -14.04 -16.63
N ARG A 26 -0.89 -13.85 -17.68
CA ARG A 26 -0.57 -14.32 -19.04
C ARG A 26 0.55 -13.49 -19.69
N ASP A 27 0.52 -12.18 -19.51
CA ASP A 27 1.43 -11.26 -20.21
C ASP A 27 2.82 -11.23 -19.55
N PHE A 28 2.89 -11.33 -18.22
CA PHE A 28 4.14 -11.20 -17.45
C PHE A 28 4.58 -12.52 -16.80
N GLY A 29 3.72 -13.53 -16.74
CA GLY A 29 4.00 -14.82 -16.08
C GLY A 29 3.87 -14.81 -14.56
N SER A 30 3.87 -13.63 -13.91
CA SER A 30 3.59 -13.49 -12.48
C SER A 30 3.17 -12.06 -12.13
N LEU A 31 2.51 -11.89 -10.98
CA LEU A 31 2.21 -10.55 -10.45
C LEU A 31 3.49 -9.79 -10.07
N GLU A 32 4.51 -10.46 -9.54
CA GLU A 32 5.82 -9.83 -9.25
C GLU A 32 6.43 -9.22 -10.51
N LYS A 33 6.47 -9.98 -11.62
CA LYS A 33 7.00 -9.50 -12.90
C LYS A 33 6.18 -8.34 -13.46
N SER A 34 4.85 -8.40 -13.33
CA SER A 34 3.98 -7.29 -13.74
C SER A 34 4.27 -6.02 -12.93
N PHE A 35 4.43 -6.12 -11.61
CA PHE A 35 4.77 -4.97 -10.77
C PHE A 35 6.20 -4.48 -11.03
N SER A 36 7.16 -5.39 -11.18
CA SER A 36 8.55 -5.07 -11.52
C SER A 36 8.66 -4.30 -12.82
N SER A 37 7.79 -4.56 -13.80
CA SER A 37 7.75 -3.82 -15.07
C SER A 37 7.36 -2.34 -14.91
N CYS A 38 6.73 -1.98 -13.78
CA CYS A 38 6.33 -0.61 -13.47
C CYS A 38 7.45 0.22 -12.82
N ILE A 39 8.50 -0.42 -12.30
CA ILE A 39 9.63 0.23 -11.62
C ILE A 39 10.56 0.85 -12.66
N CYS A 40 10.86 2.13 -12.51
CA CYS A 40 11.80 2.84 -13.38
C CYS A 40 13.18 3.01 -12.73
N PRO A 41 14.27 3.03 -13.53
CA PRO A 41 15.57 3.44 -13.04
C PRO A 41 15.49 4.83 -12.39
N GLY A 42 16.03 4.95 -11.17
CA GLY A 42 16.01 6.20 -10.39
C GLY A 42 14.81 6.35 -9.44
N ASP A 43 13.82 5.46 -9.48
CA ASP A 43 12.75 5.44 -8.48
C ASP A 43 13.35 5.21 -7.09
N THR A 44 13.06 6.12 -6.16
CA THR A 44 13.51 6.02 -4.76
C THR A 44 12.49 5.35 -3.85
N THR A 45 11.25 5.19 -4.33
CA THR A 45 10.15 4.53 -3.62
C THR A 45 9.31 3.70 -4.59
N THR A 46 8.48 2.80 -4.07
CA THR A 46 7.53 2.03 -4.87
C THR A 46 6.31 2.83 -5.32
N PHE A 47 6.12 4.08 -4.89
CA PHE A 47 4.89 4.85 -5.17
C PHE A 47 4.60 5.01 -6.68
N PRO A 48 5.57 5.44 -7.52
CA PRO A 48 5.33 5.57 -8.96
C PRO A 48 4.95 4.24 -9.62
N ALA A 49 5.60 3.15 -9.21
CA ALA A 49 5.31 1.81 -9.69
C ALA A 49 3.91 1.34 -9.26
N VAL A 50 3.50 1.62 -8.01
CA VAL A 50 2.16 1.30 -7.50
C VAL A 50 1.08 2.01 -8.30
N ARG A 51 1.26 3.30 -8.64
CA ARG A 51 0.30 4.04 -9.47
C ARG A 51 0.11 3.38 -10.84
N LYS A 52 1.20 3.04 -11.53
CA LYS A 52 1.16 2.35 -12.83
C LYS A 52 0.50 0.97 -12.71
N TRP A 53 0.88 0.21 -11.69
CA TRP A 53 0.35 -1.14 -11.46
C TRP A 53 -1.14 -1.12 -11.10
N ALA A 54 -1.60 -0.10 -10.36
CA ALA A 54 -3.02 0.11 -10.09
C ALA A 54 -3.83 0.31 -11.38
N ALA A 55 -3.31 1.11 -12.32
CA ALA A 55 -3.94 1.29 -13.63
C ALA A 55 -3.99 -0.02 -14.44
N MET A 56 -2.99 -0.89 -14.30
CA MET A 56 -2.99 -2.22 -14.93
C MET A 56 -3.97 -3.20 -14.27
N LEU A 57 -4.14 -3.12 -12.95
CA LEU A 57 -5.08 -3.95 -12.18
C LEU A 57 -6.54 -3.50 -12.33
N ALA A 58 -6.76 -2.23 -12.68
CA ALA A 58 -8.07 -1.65 -12.93
C ALA A 58 -8.06 -0.82 -14.24
N PRO A 59 -7.92 -1.47 -15.40
CA PRO A 59 -7.80 -0.77 -16.69
C PRO A 59 -9.07 -0.01 -17.11
N ARG A 60 -10.19 -0.23 -16.42
CA ARG A 60 -11.44 0.53 -16.59
C ARG A 60 -11.58 1.70 -15.61
N GLY A 61 -10.53 2.00 -14.83
CA GLY A 61 -10.46 3.07 -13.84
C GLY A 61 -11.10 2.69 -12.52
N ARG A 62 -12.40 2.95 -12.37
CA ARG A 62 -13.09 2.82 -11.07
C ARG A 62 -13.26 1.36 -10.65
N SER A 63 -12.65 1.02 -9.51
CA SER A 63 -12.83 -0.25 -8.82
C SER A 63 -13.00 -0.01 -7.31
N SER A 64 -13.81 -0.82 -6.64
CA SER A 64 -13.87 -0.84 -5.17
C SER A 64 -12.72 -1.62 -4.54
N LEU A 65 -12.02 -2.44 -5.33
CA LEU A 65 -10.92 -3.32 -4.91
C LEU A 65 -9.57 -2.63 -5.07
N VAL A 66 -9.35 -1.96 -6.20
CA VAL A 66 -8.11 -1.25 -6.55
C VAL A 66 -8.36 0.26 -6.50
N PRO A 67 -7.55 1.04 -5.76
CA PRO A 67 -7.69 2.50 -5.74
C PRO A 67 -7.45 3.10 -7.13
N ASP A 68 -8.20 4.16 -7.45
CA ASP A 68 -8.04 4.91 -8.70
C ASP A 68 -6.64 5.50 -8.81
N ALA A 69 -5.96 5.23 -9.94
CA ALA A 69 -4.61 5.68 -10.23
C ALA A 69 -4.51 7.23 -10.27
N ASP A 70 -5.58 7.88 -10.73
CA ASP A 70 -5.65 9.34 -10.91
C ASP A 70 -6.40 10.04 -9.76
N GLY A 71 -7.03 9.27 -8.86
CA GLY A 71 -7.91 9.76 -7.81
C GLY A 71 -7.22 10.32 -6.55
N GLY A 72 -5.92 10.61 -6.61
CA GLY A 72 -5.16 11.18 -5.47
C GLY A 72 -5.06 10.26 -4.24
N SER A 73 -5.33 8.96 -4.39
CA SER A 73 -5.25 7.98 -3.30
C SER A 73 -3.81 7.79 -2.81
N ALA A 74 -3.62 7.55 -1.51
CA ALA A 74 -2.35 7.09 -0.96
C ALA A 74 -2.08 5.58 -1.18
N PHE A 75 -2.90 4.88 -1.98
CA PHE A 75 -2.76 3.46 -2.31
C PHE A 75 -2.53 2.50 -1.14
N LYS A 76 -3.10 2.80 0.04
CA LYS A 76 -2.92 2.01 1.29
C LYS A 76 -2.90 0.49 1.04
N ARG A 77 -3.93 -0.03 0.38
CA ARG A 77 -4.09 -1.48 0.18
C ARG A 77 -2.95 -2.09 -0.63
N LEU A 78 -2.49 -1.39 -1.67
CA LEU A 78 -1.39 -1.86 -2.50
C LEU A 78 -0.06 -1.72 -1.77
N HIS A 79 0.16 -0.66 -0.98
CA HIS A 79 1.34 -0.55 -0.11
C HIS A 79 1.38 -1.64 0.96
N LEU A 80 0.24 -1.98 1.57
CA LEU A 80 0.16 -3.09 2.53
C LEU A 80 0.45 -4.43 1.86
N TYR A 81 -0.12 -4.66 0.67
CA TYR A 81 0.18 -5.84 -0.13
C TYR A 81 1.68 -5.93 -0.44
N LEU A 82 2.28 -4.86 -0.96
CA LEU A 82 3.72 -4.83 -1.26
C LEU A 82 4.60 -5.02 -0.02
N ARG A 83 4.17 -4.53 1.15
CA ARG A 83 4.86 -4.83 2.41
C ARG A 83 4.95 -6.33 2.63
N TRP A 84 3.84 -7.06 2.50
CA TRP A 84 3.82 -8.53 2.63
C TRP A 84 4.68 -9.24 1.58
N MET A 85 4.72 -8.71 0.36
CA MET A 85 5.44 -9.36 -0.74
C MET A 85 6.94 -9.08 -0.72
N LEU A 86 7.38 -7.86 -0.42
CA LEU A 86 8.78 -7.42 -0.55
C LEU A 86 9.57 -7.44 0.77
N ARG A 87 8.89 -7.39 1.92
CA ARG A 87 9.52 -7.39 3.24
C ARG A 87 9.45 -8.79 3.85
N LYS A 88 10.54 -9.25 4.44
CA LYS A 88 10.65 -10.57 5.07
C LYS A 88 11.03 -10.45 6.54
N ASP A 89 10.17 -10.91 7.42
CA ASP A 89 10.44 -11.09 8.86
C ASP A 89 9.46 -12.10 9.48
N ASP A 90 9.31 -12.09 10.81
CA ASP A 90 8.38 -12.98 11.53
C ASP A 90 6.89 -12.68 11.23
N VAL A 91 6.60 -11.55 10.57
CA VAL A 91 5.24 -11.09 10.24
C VAL A 91 4.98 -11.16 8.73
N ASP A 92 5.91 -10.63 7.92
CA ASP A 92 5.77 -10.49 6.48
C ASP A 92 6.51 -11.61 5.72
N PRO A 93 5.86 -12.34 4.79
CA PRO A 93 6.48 -13.49 4.11
C PRO A 93 7.68 -13.17 3.21
N GLY A 94 7.64 -12.03 2.50
CA GLY A 94 8.73 -11.55 1.65
C GLY A 94 9.08 -12.48 0.49
N CYS A 95 8.09 -12.92 -0.29
CA CYS A 95 8.30 -13.84 -1.40
C CYS A 95 8.73 -13.18 -2.73
N TRP A 96 8.75 -11.84 -2.81
CA TRP A 96 9.20 -11.07 -3.97
C TRP A 96 10.56 -10.41 -3.70
N ASN A 97 11.36 -10.30 -4.75
CA ASN A 97 12.73 -9.75 -4.72
C ASN A 97 12.92 -8.61 -5.74
N CYS A 98 11.86 -8.16 -6.42
CA CYS A 98 11.95 -7.14 -7.46
C CYS A 98 12.24 -5.71 -6.94
N ALA A 99 12.16 -5.47 -5.63
CA ALA A 99 12.55 -4.20 -4.99
C ALA A 99 12.96 -4.44 -3.52
N PRO A 100 13.91 -3.66 -2.98
CA PRO A 100 14.27 -3.76 -1.56
C PRO A 100 13.21 -3.14 -0.63
N PRO A 101 13.11 -3.59 0.64
CA PRO A 101 12.21 -2.99 1.63
C PRO A 101 12.40 -1.48 1.85
N SER A 102 13.61 -0.96 1.62
CA SER A 102 13.93 0.47 1.74
C SER A 102 13.13 1.37 0.78
N MET A 103 12.62 0.81 -0.31
CA MET A 103 11.76 1.51 -1.28
C MET A 103 10.28 1.52 -0.87
N LEU A 104 9.87 0.71 0.11
CA LEU A 104 8.46 0.63 0.52
C LEU A 104 7.96 1.96 1.09
N VAL A 105 6.68 2.21 0.88
CA VAL A 105 5.97 3.39 1.37
C VAL A 105 4.97 2.96 2.44
N MET A 106 4.83 3.79 3.48
CA MET A 106 3.93 3.53 4.60
C MET A 106 2.48 3.39 4.12
N PRO A 107 1.78 2.28 4.40
CA PRO A 107 0.37 2.12 4.06
C PRO A 107 -0.49 2.97 4.99
N LEU A 108 -0.76 4.22 4.61
CA LEU A 108 -1.52 5.14 5.45
C LEU A 108 -2.94 4.65 5.71
N ASP A 109 -3.28 4.54 6.98
CA ASP A 109 -4.63 4.30 7.42
C ASP A 109 -5.10 5.29 8.47
N THR A 110 -6.40 5.27 8.76
CA THR A 110 -7.03 6.21 9.68
C THR A 110 -6.37 6.21 11.07
N HIS A 111 -5.86 5.05 11.52
CA HIS A 111 -5.17 4.90 12.80
C HIS A 111 -3.71 5.36 12.72
N MET A 112 -3.04 4.99 11.63
CA MET A 112 -1.71 5.46 11.22
C MET A 112 -1.69 6.94 10.88
N CYS A 113 -2.82 7.66 10.87
CA CYS A 113 -2.85 9.11 10.80
C CYS A 113 -2.96 9.79 12.18
N GLN A 114 -3.42 9.07 13.20
CA GLN A 114 -3.55 9.62 14.56
C GLN A 114 -2.18 9.66 15.26
N ILE A 115 -1.41 8.59 15.15
CA ILE A 115 -0.10 8.48 15.83
C ILE A 115 0.93 9.46 15.25
N PRO A 116 1.14 9.55 13.92
CA PRO A 116 2.08 10.51 13.34
C PRO A 116 1.73 11.97 13.62
N LYS A 117 0.44 12.32 13.74
CA LYS A 117 0.02 13.66 14.17
C LYS A 117 0.40 13.92 15.63
N SER A 118 0.16 12.95 16.52
CA SER A 118 0.55 13.06 17.93
C SER A 118 2.07 13.18 18.11
N TRP A 119 2.84 12.53 17.24
CA TRP A 119 4.31 12.57 17.24
C TRP A 119 4.89 13.68 16.36
N ARG A 120 4.05 14.54 15.79
CA ARG A 120 4.43 15.64 14.89
C ARG A 120 5.29 15.19 13.69
N LEU A 121 5.09 13.96 13.22
CA LEU A 121 5.72 13.44 12.00
C LEU A 121 5.12 14.07 10.73
N THR A 122 3.86 14.52 10.80
CA THR A 122 3.21 15.34 9.77
C THR A 122 2.18 16.28 10.41
N MET A 123 1.97 17.44 9.78
CA MET A 123 0.91 18.39 10.12
C MET A 123 -0.26 18.37 9.12
N ARG A 124 -0.19 17.51 8.09
CA ARG A 124 -1.18 17.43 7.01
C ARG A 124 -2.49 16.79 7.50
N SER A 125 -3.61 17.19 6.89
CA SER A 125 -4.92 16.60 7.14
C SER A 125 -5.32 15.55 6.11
N SER A 126 -4.85 15.68 4.87
CA SER A 126 -5.19 14.81 3.74
C SER A 126 -4.34 13.55 3.67
N MET A 127 -4.98 12.38 3.60
CA MET A 127 -4.32 11.08 3.40
C MET A 127 -3.99 10.86 1.92
N ASP A 128 -2.99 11.58 1.44
CA ASP A 128 -2.53 11.59 0.05
C ASP A 128 -1.10 11.04 -0.09
N GLU A 129 -0.63 10.94 -1.34
CA GLU A 129 0.75 10.60 -1.68
C GLU A 129 1.78 11.39 -0.88
N THR A 130 1.57 12.71 -0.77
CA THR A 130 2.51 13.60 -0.09
C THR A 130 2.65 13.22 1.38
N MET A 131 1.54 12.99 2.08
CA MET A 131 1.57 12.53 3.48
C MET A 131 2.26 11.16 3.59
N ALA A 132 2.00 10.24 2.65
CA ALA A 132 2.58 8.89 2.69
C ALA A 132 4.10 8.95 2.54
N LEU A 133 4.60 9.75 1.60
CA LEU A 133 6.02 9.96 1.38
C LEU A 133 6.68 10.74 2.52
N GLU A 134 6.01 11.75 3.10
CA GLU A 134 6.50 12.51 4.25
C GLU A 134 6.72 11.60 5.47
N ILE A 135 5.70 10.84 5.87
CA ILE A 135 5.78 9.90 7.00
C ILE A 135 6.84 8.82 6.73
N THR A 136 6.88 8.29 5.51
CA THR A 136 7.91 7.30 5.11
C THR A 136 9.31 7.91 5.24
N GLY A 137 9.50 9.16 4.85
CA GLY A 137 10.77 9.90 5.01
C GLY A 137 11.20 9.99 6.47
N ARG A 138 10.29 10.35 7.38
CA ARG A 138 10.59 10.40 8.82
C ARG A 138 11.01 9.06 9.40
N PHE A 139 10.36 7.97 9.00
CA PHE A 139 10.77 6.65 9.45
C PHE A 139 12.07 6.17 8.78
N ARG A 140 12.35 6.62 7.56
CA ARG A 140 13.62 6.38 6.87
C ARG A 140 14.79 7.04 7.60
N ASP A 141 14.60 8.21 8.20
CA ASP A 141 15.62 8.87 9.03
C ASP A 141 16.02 8.01 10.25
N VAL A 142 15.11 7.18 10.76
CA VAL A 142 15.35 6.27 11.89
C VAL A 142 15.85 4.91 11.44
N ARG A 143 15.26 4.35 10.37
CA ARG A 143 15.57 3.02 9.85
C ARG A 143 15.56 3.03 8.31
N PRO A 144 16.70 3.33 7.66
CA PRO A 144 16.75 3.54 6.21
C PRO A 144 16.57 2.26 5.39
N ASP A 145 16.93 1.10 5.95
CA ASP A 145 16.80 -0.22 5.32
C ASP A 145 15.35 -0.73 5.29
N ASP A 146 14.51 -0.29 6.23
CA ASP A 146 13.15 -0.79 6.44
C ASP A 146 12.24 0.30 7.05
N PRO A 147 11.88 1.35 6.28
CA PRO A 147 11.11 2.48 6.80
C PRO A 147 9.66 2.13 7.16
N VAL A 148 9.15 0.98 6.72
CA VAL A 148 7.78 0.53 6.96
C VAL A 148 7.65 -0.47 8.12
N ARG A 149 8.78 -0.83 8.77
CA ARG A 149 8.82 -1.77 9.90
C ARG A 149 7.78 -1.51 10.98
N TYR A 150 7.51 -0.23 11.25
CA TYR A 150 6.70 0.20 12.37
C TYR A 150 5.20 0.04 12.13
N ASP A 151 4.77 -0.12 10.87
CA ASP A 151 3.35 -0.19 10.49
C ASP A 151 2.56 -1.24 11.28
N PHE A 152 3.08 -2.46 11.37
CA PHE A 152 2.40 -3.56 12.08
C PHE A 152 2.16 -3.26 13.57
N VAL A 153 3.13 -2.64 14.24
CA VAL A 153 3.03 -2.36 15.68
C VAL A 153 2.18 -1.11 15.92
N LEU A 154 2.39 -0.05 15.12
CA LEU A 154 1.70 1.22 15.31
C LEU A 154 0.18 1.10 15.08
N THR A 155 -0.26 0.28 14.12
CA THR A 155 -1.70 0.00 13.91
C THR A 155 -2.38 -0.61 15.14
N ARG A 156 -1.65 -1.31 16.04
CA ARG A 156 -2.25 -1.93 17.24
C ARG A 156 -2.73 -0.91 18.26
N PHE A 157 -2.05 0.23 18.41
CA PHE A 157 -2.48 1.28 19.33
C PHE A 157 -3.81 1.91 18.88
N GLY A 158 -4.08 1.97 17.58
CA GLY A 158 -5.36 2.48 17.08
C GLY A 158 -6.51 1.48 17.14
N ILE A 159 -6.23 0.18 17.11
CA ILE A 159 -7.23 -0.89 17.14
C ILE A 159 -7.56 -1.32 18.58
N ASN A 160 -6.63 -1.14 19.52
CA ASN A 160 -6.82 -1.47 20.93
C ASN A 160 -6.86 -0.19 21.79
N PRO A 161 -8.05 0.34 22.13
CA PRO A 161 -8.18 1.55 22.96
C PRO A 161 -7.55 1.41 24.35
N GLY A 162 -7.41 0.17 24.85
CA GLY A 162 -6.75 -0.13 26.12
C GLY A 162 -5.22 -0.24 26.03
N ALA A 163 -4.65 -0.25 24.82
CA ALA A 163 -3.22 -0.07 24.62
C ALA A 163 -2.91 1.43 24.75
N THR A 164 -3.04 1.95 25.95
CA THR A 164 -2.71 3.35 26.25
C THR A 164 -1.19 3.48 26.28
N VAL A 165 -0.64 4.31 25.42
CA VAL A 165 0.75 4.76 25.60
C VAL A 165 0.72 5.79 26.71
N HIS A 166 1.15 5.41 27.91
CA HIS A 166 1.41 6.36 28.99
C HIS A 166 2.68 7.14 28.63
N TRP A 167 2.49 8.36 28.15
CA TRP A 167 3.58 9.29 27.89
C TRP A 167 4.11 9.81 29.23
N VAL A 168 5.27 9.30 29.66
CA VAL A 168 6.06 9.89 30.75
C VAL A 168 6.90 11.02 30.16
#